data_AF-A0A7J8NSY7-F1
#
_entry.id   AF-A0A7J8NSY7-F1
#
_cell.length_a   1.000
_cell.length_b   1.000
_cell.length_c   1.000
_cell.angle_alpha   90.00
_cell.angle_beta   90.00
_cell.angle_gamma   90.00
#
_symmetry.space_group_name_H-M   'P 1'
#
loop_
_entity.id
_entity.type
_entity.pdbx_description
1 polymer ?
#
loop_
_entity_poly.entity_id
_entity_poly.type
_entity_poly.pdbx_seq_one_letter_code
_entity_poly.pdbx_strand_id
1 'polypeptide(L)'
;MMLMEIVGRRKNLNAFADNSSQIYFPSWIYHQFELGENIELESMTENVNKIVRKMIIVAFWCIQTKPIHRPTMTKVLKMLESEEELFEIPPKSFLFSVDM
;
A
#
# COMPACT_ATOMS: atom_id res chain seq x y z
N MET A 1 -8.15 -1.46 6.15
CA MET A 1 -8.43 -0.63 4.96
C MET A 1 -8.76 -1.48 3.75
N MET A 2 -9.80 -1.11 2.99
CA MET A 2 -10.30 -1.92 1.88
C MET A 2 -9.34 -2.01 0.68
N LEU A 3 -8.74 -0.90 0.24
CA LEU A 3 -7.81 -0.91 -0.91
C LEU A 3 -6.64 -1.88 -0.72
N MET A 4 -6.06 -1.91 0.49
CA MET A 4 -4.99 -2.86 0.81
C MET A 4 -5.47 -4.33 0.80
N GLU A 5 -6.72 -4.59 1.20
CA GLU A 5 -7.27 -5.96 1.15
C GLU A 5 -7.56 -6.42 -0.27
N ILE A 6 -8.00 -5.49 -1.14
CA ILE A 6 -8.20 -5.77 -2.57
C ILE A 6 -6.85 -6.12 -3.21
N VAL A 7 -5.83 -5.30 -2.97
CA VAL A 7 -4.48 -5.53 -3.52
C VAL A 7 -3.89 -6.82 -2.95
N GLY A 8 -3.90 -6.99 -1.63
CA GLY A 8 -3.30 -8.17 -0.99
C GLY A 8 -4.09 -9.46 -1.16
N ARG A 9 -5.33 -9.38 -1.66
CA ARG A 9 -6.29 -10.50 -1.75
C ARG A 9 -6.44 -11.27 -0.43
N ARG A 10 -6.20 -10.58 0.69
CA ARG A 10 -6.21 -11.12 2.05
C ARG A 10 -6.63 -10.03 3.02
N LYS A 11 -7.04 -10.44 4.22
CA LYS A 11 -7.26 -9.48 5.31
C LYS A 11 -5.95 -8.81 5.69
N ASN A 12 -6.03 -7.54 6.08
CA ASN A 12 -4.85 -6.76 6.46
C ASN A 12 -4.08 -7.40 7.63
N LEU A 13 -4.80 -8.04 8.55
CA LEU A 13 -4.23 -8.77 9.67
C LEU A 13 -4.41 -10.26 9.45
N ASN A 14 -3.31 -11.00 9.50
CA ASN A 14 -3.29 -12.45 9.50
C ASN A 14 -2.39 -12.93 10.63
N ALA A 15 -2.99 -13.33 11.76
CA ALA A 15 -2.26 -13.82 12.92
C ALA A 15 -1.53 -15.16 12.67
N PHE A 16 -1.88 -15.86 11.58
CA PHE A 16 -1.31 -17.15 11.20
C PHE A 16 -0.35 -17.04 10.01
N ALA A 17 0.20 -15.86 9.74
CA ALA A 17 1.19 -15.70 8.67
C ALA A 17 2.50 -16.40 9.02
N ASP A 18 3.13 -17.04 8.03
CA ASP A 18 4.38 -17.80 8.22
C ASP A 18 5.56 -16.93 8.68
N ASN A 19 5.53 -15.64 8.33
CA ASN A 19 6.54 -14.66 8.73
C ASN A 19 5.88 -13.51 9.50
N SER A 20 6.48 -13.11 10.62
CA SER A 20 5.99 -12.00 11.47
C SER A 20 5.83 -10.70 10.69
N SER A 21 6.72 -10.44 9.73
CA SER A 21 6.66 -9.27 8.84
C SER A 21 5.37 -9.24 8.01
N GLN A 22 4.74 -10.39 7.73
CA GLN A 22 3.51 -10.50 6.93
C GLN A 22 2.23 -10.52 7.78
N ILE A 23 2.32 -10.45 9.11
CA ILE A 23 1.13 -10.42 9.99
C ILE A 23 0.26 -9.21 9.64
N TYR A 24 0.90 -8.05 9.41
CA TYR A 24 0.22 -6.84 8.99
C TYR A 24 0.64 -6.42 7.58
N PHE A 25 -0.24 -6.73 6.62
CA PHE A 25 0.02 -6.56 5.19
C PHE A 25 0.48 -5.15 4.77
N PRO A 26 -0.09 -4.04 5.27
CA PRO A 26 0.38 -2.71 4.92
C PRO A 26 1.83 -2.43 5.34
N SER A 27 2.29 -2.96 6.48
CA SER A 27 3.68 -2.79 6.92
C SER A 27 4.63 -3.58 6.02
N TRP A 28 4.28 -4.84 5.74
CA TRP A 28 5.03 -5.70 4.84
C TRP A 28 5.26 -5.03 3.47
N ILE A 29 4.18 -4.57 2.83
CA ILE A 29 4.26 -3.91 1.52
C ILE A 29 5.11 -2.65 1.56
N TYR A 30 5.04 -1.85 2.64
CA TYR A 30 5.84 -0.63 2.74
C TYR A 30 7.34 -0.96 2.76
N HIS A 31 7.72 -2.01 3.48
CA HIS A 31 9.11 -2.49 3.50
C HIS A 31 9.58 -2.94 2.10
N GLN A 32 8.74 -3.64 1.34
CA GLN A 32 9.07 -4.01 -0.05
C GLN A 32 9.33 -2.77 -0.93
N PHE A 33 8.55 -1.71 -0.75
CA PHE A 33 8.78 -0.42 -1.43
C PHE A 33 10.09 0.25 -0.99
N GLU A 34 10.45 0.20 0.29
CA GLU A 34 11.72 0.75 0.81
C GLU A 34 12.94 0.03 0.21
N LEU A 35 12.84 -1.28 -0.01
CA LEU A 35 13.90 -2.08 -0.64
C LEU A 35 14.04 -1.86 -2.15
N GLY A 36 13.15 -1.07 -2.76
CA GLY A 36 13.11 -0.88 -4.21
C GLY A 36 12.70 -2.14 -4.97
N GLU A 37 12.14 -3.14 -4.28
CA GLU A 37 11.66 -4.35 -4.90
C GLU A 37 10.40 -4.05 -5.71
N ASN A 38 10.34 -4.56 -6.94
CA ASN A 38 9.08 -4.60 -7.66
C ASN A 38 8.15 -5.52 -6.88
N ILE A 39 7.00 -4.99 -6.46
CA ILE A 39 5.93 -5.80 -5.89
C ILE A 39 5.34 -6.63 -7.03
N GLU A 40 6.00 -7.73 -7.34
CA GLU A 40 5.48 -8.76 -8.22
C GLU A 40 4.41 -9.53 -7.47
N LEU A 41 3.22 -8.94 -7.44
CA LEU A 41 2.03 -9.63 -6.97
C LEU A 41 1.61 -10.63 -8.07
N GLU A 42 2.30 -11.77 -8.17
CA GLU A 42 2.05 -12.91 -9.10
C GLU A 42 1.86 -12.54 -10.59
N SER A 43 2.83 -12.86 -11.46
CA SER A 43 2.69 -12.98 -12.94
C SER A 43 1.66 -12.02 -13.62
N MET A 44 1.61 -10.77 -13.18
CA MET A 44 0.66 -9.78 -13.67
C MET A 44 1.25 -9.07 -14.90
N THR A 45 0.38 -8.65 -15.82
CA THR A 45 0.82 -7.82 -16.94
C THR A 45 1.33 -6.47 -16.43
N GLU A 46 2.20 -5.80 -17.19
CA GLU A 46 2.79 -4.52 -16.80
C GLU A 46 1.73 -3.46 -16.43
N ASN A 47 0.62 -3.41 -17.19
CA ASN A 47 -0.50 -2.52 -16.89
C ASN A 47 -1.16 -2.81 -15.54
N VAL A 48 -1.29 -4.09 -15.17
CA VAL A 48 -1.88 -4.48 -13.89
C VAL A 48 -0.92 -4.12 -12.75
N ASN A 49 0.39 -4.33 -12.93
CA ASN A 49 1.40 -3.90 -11.95
C ASN A 49 1.35 -2.39 -11.69
N LYS A 50 1.16 -1.57 -12.73
CA LYS A 50 0.99 -0.12 -12.59
C LYS A 50 -0.25 0.26 -11.78
N ILE A 51 -1.39 -0.39 -12.05
CA ILE A 51 -2.63 -0.17 -11.29
C ILE A 51 -2.44 -0.58 -9.82
N VAL A 52 -1.86 -1.74 -9.57
CA VAL A 52 -1.59 -2.25 -8.21
C VAL A 52 -0.69 -1.29 -7.44
N ARG A 53 0.43 -0.85 -8.05
CA ARG A 53 1.36 0.11 -7.44
C ARG A 53 0.64 1.42 -7.09
N LYS A 54 -0.18 1.95 -7.99
CA LYS A 54 -1.01 3.14 -7.76
C LYS A 54 -1.99 2.95 -6.61
N MET A 55 -2.72 1.83 -6.56
CA MET A 55 -3.66 1.50 -5.48
C MET A 55 -2.95 1.44 -4.13
N ILE A 56 -1.75 0.87 -4.07
CA ILE A 56 -0.96 0.81 -2.84
C ILE A 56 -0.56 2.22 -2.38
N ILE A 57 -0.03 3.06 -3.27
CA ILE A 57 0.40 4.42 -2.90
C ILE A 57 -0.79 5.24 -2.41
N VAL A 58 -1.92 5.19 -3.11
CA VAL A 58 -3.17 5.84 -2.68
C VAL A 58 -3.60 5.33 -1.30
N ALA A 59 -3.54 4.01 -1.09
CA ALA A 59 -3.87 3.42 0.20
C ALA A 59 -2.90 3.89 1.30
N PHE A 60 -1.61 4.04 1.03
CA PHE A 60 -0.65 4.59 1.99
C PHE A 60 -0.94 6.04 2.37
N TRP A 61 -1.41 6.86 1.43
CA TRP A 61 -1.84 8.22 1.70
C TRP A 61 -3.09 8.25 2.60
N CYS A 62 -4.05 7.37 2.35
CA CYS A 62 -5.29 7.28 3.12
C CYS A 62 -5.09 6.87 4.59
N ILE A 63 -3.98 6.21 4.92
CA ILE A 63 -3.76 5.56 6.22
C ILE A 63 -2.73 6.26 7.08
N GLN A 64 -2.26 7.42 6.62
CA GLN A 64 -1.39 8.29 7.39
C GLN A 64 -1.94 8.53 8.79
N THR A 65 -1.08 8.41 9.80
CA THR A 65 -1.48 8.58 11.21
C THR A 65 -2.01 9.97 11.48
N LYS A 66 -1.32 10.98 10.94
CA LYS A 66 -1.73 12.38 11.01
C LYS A 66 -2.90 12.65 10.05
N PRO A 67 -4.09 13.04 10.54
CA PRO A 67 -5.26 13.28 9.69
C PRO A 67 -5.01 14.32 8.59
N ILE A 68 -4.20 15.34 8.87
CA ILE A 68 -3.86 16.41 7.91
C ILE A 68 -3.08 15.91 6.69
N HIS A 69 -2.46 14.74 6.77
CA HIS A 69 -1.76 14.13 5.63
C HIS A 69 -2.67 13.21 4.82
N ARG A 70 -3.88 12.89 5.31
CA ARG A 70 -4.82 12.06 4.55
C ARG A 70 -5.47 12.90 3.45
N PRO A 71 -5.54 12.38 2.21
CA PRO A 71 -6.25 13.05 1.13
C PRO A 71 -7.76 13.05 1.39
N THR A 72 -8.47 14.04 0.83
CA THR A 72 -9.92 14.00 0.74
C THR A 72 -10.35 12.91 -0.24
N MET A 73 -11.59 12.41 -0.14
CA MET A 73 -12.09 11.39 -1.08
C MET A 73 -12.07 11.88 -2.54
N THR A 74 -12.34 13.17 -2.78
CA THR A 74 -12.20 13.76 -4.12
C THR A 74 -10.77 13.67 -4.65
N LYS A 75 -9.76 13.89 -3.79
CA LYS A 75 -8.36 13.73 -4.18
C LYS A 75 -8.01 12.26 -4.40
N VAL A 76 -8.53 11.35 -3.58
CA VAL A 76 -8.37 9.89 -3.75
C VAL A 76 -8.90 9.44 -5.11
N LEU A 77 -10.10 9.88 -5.52
CA LEU A 77 -10.67 9.56 -6.83
C LEU A 77 -9.77 10.06 -7.97
N LYS A 78 -9.34 11.33 -7.92
CA LYS A 78 -8.40 11.89 -8.91
C LYS A 78 -7.11 11.10 -9.01
N MET A 79 -6.54 10.69 -7.87
CA MET A 79 -5.32 9.86 -7.87
C MET A 79 -5.56 8.50 -8.52
N LEU A 80 -6.70 7.85 -8.26
CA LEU A 80 -7.04 6.55 -8.84
C LEU A 80 -7.34 6.62 -10.35
N GLU A 81 -8.00 7.70 -10.80
CA GLU A 81 -8.38 7.91 -12.21
C GLU A 81 -7.24 8.45 -13.07
N SER A 82 -6.20 9.03 -12.46
CA SER A 82 -5.05 9.57 -13.18
C SER A 82 -4.33 8.51 -14.02
N GLU A 83 -3.95 8.89 -15.24
CA GLU A 83 -3.05 8.13 -16.11
C GLU A 83 -1.58 8.29 -15.70
N GLU A 84 -1.26 9.28 -14.86
CA GLU A 84 0.09 9.50 -14.37
C GLU A 84 0.54 8.36 -13.45
N GLU A 85 1.73 7.83 -13.71
CA GLU A 85 2.29 6.66 -13.02
C GLU A 85 3.13 7.03 -11.78
N LEU A 86 3.47 8.31 -11.62
CA LEU A 86 4.45 8.78 -10.64
C LEU A 86 3.79 9.50 -9.47
N PHE A 87 3.34 8.73 -8.50
CA PHE A 87 2.99 9.26 -7.18
C PHE A 87 4.14 9.04 -6.19
N GLU A 88 4.50 10.07 -5.44
CA GLU A 88 5.42 9.93 -4.32
C GLU A 88 4.81 9.02 -3.25
N ILE A 89 5.65 8.12 -2.73
CA ILE A 89 5.30 7.27 -1.60
C ILE A 89 5.25 8.19 -0.36
N PRO A 90 4.12 8.23 0.37
CA PRO A 90 4.03 9.07 1.56
C PRO A 90 4.95 8.55 2.66
N PRO A 91 5.34 9.40 3.64
CA PRO A 91 6.21 8.99 4.73
C PRO A 91 5.63 7.80 5.51
N LYS A 92 6.53 6.95 6.03
CA LYS A 92 6.17 5.77 6.81
C LYS A 92 5.39 6.23 8.05
N SER A 93 4.16 5.76 8.16
CA SER A 93 3.37 6.02 9.36
C SER A 93 3.99 5.24 10.53
N PHE A 94 4.15 5.87 11.70
CA PHE A 94 4.77 5.27 12.89
C PHE A 94 4.12 3.95 13.36
N LEU A 95 2.90 3.63 12.91
CA LEU A 95 2.24 2.36 13.21
C LEU A 95 2.84 1.16 12.44
N PHE A 96 3.69 1.39 11.45
CA PHE A 96 4.40 0.34 10.71
C PHE A 96 5.73 -0.06 11.37
N SER A 97 6.20 0.70 12.36
CA SER A 97 7.35 0.34 13.21
C SER A 97 6.89 -0.62 14.30
N VAL A 98 6.48 -1.83 13.94
CA VAL A 98 6.53 -2.92 14.91
C VAL A 98 7.92 -3.51 14.79
N ASP A 99 8.85 -2.95 15.56
CA ASP A 99 10.00 -3.72 16.01
C ASP A 99 9.43 -4.82 16.90
N MET A 100 9.40 -6.05 16.37
CA MET A 100 9.27 -7.27 17.16
C MET A 100 10.38 -8.22 16.74
#